data_AF-A0A420UB70-F1
#
_entry.id   AF-A0A420UB70-F1
#
_cell.length_a   1.000
_cell.length_b   1.000
_cell.length_c   1.000
_cell.angle_alpha   90.00
_cell.angle_beta   90.00
_cell.angle_gamma   90.00
#
_symmetry.space_group_name_H-M   'P 1'
#
loop_
_entity.id
_entity.type
_entity.pdbx_description
1 polymer ?
#
loop_
_entity_poly.entity_id
_entity_poly.type
_entity_poly.pdbx_seq_one_letter_code
_entity_poly.pdbx_strand_id
1 'polypeptide(L)'
;MATSTPIPILTISLARHLHGYGIAESLQVQWSETKVPASTSSRFTNIGFDLDAQGGNLDELESQLREREWGGMIVGWCSRGKIEFTELFESVVTVCVDYIVETKKGDTSRKEPKLIFCRGPDDLVNATLRNFPGQD
;
A
#
# COMPACT_ATOMS: atom_id res chain seq x y z
N MET A 1 -7.30 9.47 -26.36
CA MET A 1 -6.66 9.70 -25.05
C MET A 1 -6.02 8.40 -24.63
N ALA A 2 -4.71 8.37 -24.41
CA ALA A 2 -4.05 7.15 -23.94
C ALA A 2 -4.64 6.82 -22.56
N THR A 3 -5.38 5.73 -22.47
CA THR A 3 -5.85 5.21 -21.19
C THR A 3 -4.64 4.67 -20.47
N SER A 4 -3.98 5.50 -19.67
CA SER A 4 -2.89 5.06 -18.81
C SER A 4 -3.44 4.00 -17.86
N THR A 5 -2.81 2.82 -17.81
CA THR A 5 -3.15 1.80 -16.82
C THR A 5 -3.08 2.42 -15.42
N PRO A 6 -4.13 2.30 -14.59
CA PRO A 6 -4.12 2.86 -13.25
C PRO A 6 -2.94 2.34 -12.43
N ILE A 7 -2.36 3.19 -11.59
CA ILE A 7 -1.20 2.88 -10.76
C ILE A 7 -1.67 1.97 -9.61
N PRO A 8 -1.18 0.71 -9.52
CA PRO A 8 -1.57 -0.19 -8.45
C PRO A 8 -0.87 0.18 -7.14
N ILE A 9 -1.64 0.38 -6.07
CA ILE A 9 -1.16 0.74 -4.73
C ILE A 9 -1.62 -0.34 -3.75
N LEU A 10 -0.68 -1.01 -3.09
CA LEU A 10 -0.98 -1.94 -2.00
C LEU A 10 -0.97 -1.19 -0.68
N THR A 11 -1.99 -1.36 0.16
CA THR A 11 -1.99 -0.83 1.54
C THR A 11 -2.05 -1.97 2.53
N ILE A 12 -1.00 -2.08 3.35
CA ILE A 12 -0.82 -3.15 4.34
C ILE A 12 -1.12 -2.57 5.72
N SER A 13 -2.06 -3.17 6.45
CA SER A 13 -2.58 -2.59 7.69
C SER A 13 -3.05 -3.62 8.71
N LEU A 14 -2.90 -3.29 10.00
CA LEU A 14 -3.54 -3.98 11.12
C LEU A 14 -4.96 -3.47 11.44
N ALA A 15 -5.62 -2.74 10.52
CA ALA A 15 -6.93 -2.13 10.74
C ALA A 15 -7.97 -3.15 11.23
N ARG A 16 -8.01 -4.34 10.64
CA ARG A 16 -8.93 -5.42 11.06
C ARG A 16 -8.73 -5.81 12.51
N HIS A 17 -7.48 -5.99 12.93
CA HIS A 17 -7.16 -6.37 14.31
C HIS A 17 -7.50 -5.26 15.32
N LEU A 18 -7.18 -3.99 14.97
CA LEU A 18 -7.25 -2.88 15.92
C LEU A 18 -8.56 -2.11 15.93
N HIS A 19 -9.32 -2.18 14.84
CA HIS A 19 -10.55 -1.40 14.65
C HIS A 19 -11.75 -2.26 14.25
N GLY A 20 -11.56 -3.56 13.98
CA GLY A 20 -12.64 -4.50 13.69
C GLY A 20 -13.17 -4.46 12.25
N TYR A 21 -12.63 -3.58 11.40
CA TYR A 21 -12.98 -3.48 9.98
C TYR A 21 -11.75 -3.66 9.09
N GLY A 22 -11.97 -4.20 7.88
CA GLY A 22 -10.87 -4.47 6.95
C GLY A 22 -10.29 -3.19 6.33
N ILE A 23 -9.03 -3.26 5.90
CA ILE A 23 -8.39 -2.18 5.13
C ILE A 23 -9.19 -1.81 3.87
N ALA A 24 -9.82 -2.79 3.21
CA ALA A 24 -10.60 -2.56 2.00
C ALA A 24 -11.77 -1.58 2.23
N GLU A 25 -12.47 -1.69 3.37
CA GLU A 25 -13.56 -0.78 3.74
C GLU A 25 -13.05 0.65 3.90
N SER A 26 -11.88 0.79 4.52
CA SER A 26 -11.26 2.11 4.70
C SER A 26 -10.77 2.72 3.39
N LEU A 27 -10.21 1.91 2.49
CA LEU A 27 -9.85 2.38 1.16
C LEU A 27 -11.10 2.86 0.41
N GLN A 28 -12.21 2.13 0.48
CA GLN A 28 -13.48 2.53 -0.14
C GLN A 28 -13.99 3.87 0.41
N VAL A 29 -13.92 4.08 1.72
CA VAL A 29 -14.35 5.34 2.36
C VAL A 29 -13.40 6.50 2.02
N GLN A 30 -12.09 6.27 2.01
CA GLN A 30 -11.12 7.35 1.80
C GLN A 30 -10.99 7.74 0.32
N TRP A 31 -11.24 6.80 -0.60
CA TRP A 31 -11.23 7.02 -2.05
C TRP A 31 -12.62 7.23 -2.66
N SER A 32 -13.64 7.52 -1.85
CA SER A 32 -14.99 7.80 -2.34
C SER A 32 -15.03 9.09 -3.17
N GLU A 33 -15.97 9.17 -4.11
CA GLU A 33 -16.16 10.36 -4.97
C GLU A 33 -16.47 11.64 -4.17
N THR A 34 -17.02 11.49 -2.97
CA THR A 34 -17.29 12.60 -2.04
C THR A 34 -16.03 13.18 -1.42
N LYS A 35 -14.93 12.42 -1.36
CA LYS A 35 -13.63 12.85 -0.79
C LYS A 35 -12.57 13.11 -1.87
N VAL A 36 -12.61 12.35 -2.96
CA VAL A 36 -11.61 12.38 -4.02
C VAL A 36 -12.30 12.48 -5.37
N PRO A 37 -12.02 13.53 -6.17
CA PRO A 37 -12.57 13.65 -7.52
C PRO A 37 -12.24 12.43 -8.39
N ALA A 38 -13.17 12.04 -9.26
CA ALA A 38 -12.99 10.90 -10.19
C ALA A 38 -11.76 11.03 -11.10
N SER A 39 -11.42 12.26 -11.50
CA SER A 39 -10.20 12.56 -12.27
C SER A 39 -8.91 12.19 -11.52
N THR A 40 -8.95 12.20 -10.19
CA THR A 40 -7.82 11.83 -9.33
C THR A 40 -7.87 10.35 -8.97
N SER A 41 -9.02 9.82 -8.56
CA SER A 41 -9.14 8.42 -8.12
C SER A 41 -8.92 7.42 -9.26
N SER A 42 -9.37 7.73 -10.48
CA SER A 42 -9.18 6.88 -11.68
C SER A 42 -7.71 6.62 -12.04
N ARG A 43 -6.78 7.41 -11.51
CA ARG A 43 -5.34 7.22 -11.71
C ARG A 43 -4.78 6.04 -10.91
N PHE A 44 -5.51 5.50 -9.94
CA PHE A 44 -5.01 4.52 -8.99
C PHE A 44 -5.92 3.28 -8.91
N THR A 45 -5.32 2.11 -8.70
CA THR A 45 -6.03 0.91 -8.25
C THR A 45 -5.56 0.62 -6.83
N ASN A 46 -6.38 0.97 -5.84
CA ASN A 46 -6.06 0.80 -4.43
C ASN A 46 -6.48 -0.59 -3.95
N ILE A 47 -5.53 -1.36 -3.43
CA ILE A 47 -5.73 -2.73 -2.96
C ILE A 47 -5.31 -2.78 -1.50
N GLY A 48 -6.11 -3.44 -0.68
CA GLY A 48 -5.84 -3.60 0.74
C GLY A 48 -5.35 -5.01 1.06
N PHE A 49 -4.40 -5.09 1.99
CA PHE A 49 -3.98 -6.32 2.67
C PHE A 49 -4.18 -6.19 4.18
N ASP A 50 -5.06 -7.04 4.73
CA ASP A 50 -5.28 -7.13 6.16
C ASP A 50 -4.16 -7.99 6.77
N LEU A 51 -3.24 -7.34 7.48
CA LEU A 51 -2.14 -8.00 8.16
C LEU A 51 -2.66 -8.75 9.39
N ASP A 52 -2.17 -9.96 9.59
CA ASP A 52 -2.39 -10.69 10.83
C ASP A 52 -1.49 -10.17 11.95
N ALA A 53 -2.04 -9.99 13.15
CA ALA A 53 -1.32 -9.40 14.28
C ALA A 53 -0.20 -10.29 14.85
N GLN A 54 -0.19 -11.58 14.52
CA GLN A 54 0.88 -12.51 14.85
C GLN A 54 1.81 -12.77 13.64
N GLY A 55 1.59 -12.07 12.52
CA GLY A 55 2.37 -12.26 11.29
C GLY A 55 2.09 -13.57 10.57
N GLY A 56 0.97 -14.25 10.87
CA GLY A 56 0.65 -15.57 10.30
C GLY A 56 0.42 -15.57 8.77
N ASN A 57 0.35 -14.40 8.13
CA ASN A 57 0.10 -14.25 6.70
C ASN A 57 1.21 -13.49 5.94
N LEU A 58 2.44 -13.45 6.45
CA LEU A 58 3.56 -12.84 5.71
C LEU A 58 3.88 -13.58 4.39
N ASP A 59 3.73 -14.89 4.34
CA ASP A 59 3.90 -15.68 3.10
C ASP A 59 2.84 -15.32 2.04
N GLU A 60 1.61 -14.99 2.49
CA GLU A 60 0.54 -14.52 1.62
C GLU A 60 0.84 -13.12 1.07
N LEU A 61 1.38 -12.24 1.92
CA LEU A 61 1.85 -10.92 1.50
C LEU A 61 2.94 -11.03 0.43
N GLU A 62 3.95 -11.90 0.63
CA GLU A 62 4.98 -12.17 -0.36
C GLU A 62 4.40 -12.67 -1.69
N SER A 63 3.45 -13.59 -1.61
CA SER A 63 2.78 -14.14 -2.79
C SER A 63 2.05 -13.02 -3.56
N GLN A 64 1.29 -12.19 -2.87
CA GLN A 64 0.57 -11.06 -3.46
C GLN A 64 1.51 -10.02 -4.08
N LEU A 65 2.67 -9.77 -3.46
CA LEU A 65 3.69 -8.88 -4.03
C LEU A 65 4.21 -9.41 -5.38
N ARG A 66 4.35 -10.73 -5.54
CA ARG A 66 4.84 -11.36 -6.78
C ARG A 66 3.78 -11.50 -7.88
N GLU A 67 2.49 -11.39 -7.56
CA GLU A 67 1.40 -11.57 -8.53
C GLU A 67 1.28 -10.46 -9.58
N ARG A 68 1.76 -9.25 -9.28
CA ARG A 68 1.63 -8.09 -10.17
C ARG A 68 2.71 -7.06 -9.93
N GLU A 69 2.90 -6.18 -10.91
CA GLU A 69 3.72 -4.99 -10.72
C GLU A 69 3.00 -3.97 -9.85
N TRP A 70 3.74 -3.34 -8.94
CA TRP A 70 3.22 -2.36 -7.98
C TRP A 70 3.79 -0.98 -8.27
N GLY A 71 2.94 0.06 -8.23
CA GLY A 71 3.42 1.44 -8.24
C GLY A 71 3.97 1.85 -6.89
N GLY A 72 3.34 1.39 -5.81
CA GLY A 72 3.84 1.57 -4.45
C GLY A 72 3.11 0.74 -3.41
N MET A 73 3.72 0.61 -2.24
CA MET A 73 3.14 -0.07 -1.07
C MET A 73 3.11 0.90 0.11
N ILE A 74 1.93 1.11 0.68
CA ILE A 74 1.72 1.86 1.90
C ILE A 74 1.83 0.88 3.07
N VAL A 75 2.79 1.12 3.95
CA VAL A 75 3.06 0.29 5.13
C VAL A 75 2.95 1.11 6.41
N GLY A 76 2.73 0.40 7.51
CA GLY A 76 2.77 1.01 8.85
C GLY A 76 1.45 1.58 9.33
N TRP A 77 0.35 1.46 8.57
CA TRP A 77 -0.94 1.81 9.13
C TRP A 77 -1.33 0.80 10.23
N CYS A 78 -1.64 1.31 11.42
CA CYS A 78 -1.99 0.55 12.62
C CYS A 78 -0.86 -0.29 13.24
N SER A 79 0.27 -0.52 12.56
CA SER A 79 1.45 -1.20 13.12
C SER A 79 2.57 -0.24 13.55
N ARG A 80 2.78 0.88 12.84
CA ARG A 80 3.86 1.82 13.15
C ARG A 80 3.53 2.70 14.36
N GLY A 81 4.46 2.78 15.32
CA GLY A 81 4.32 3.61 16.52
C GLY A 81 3.62 2.92 17.69
N LYS A 82 3.30 1.63 17.55
CA LYS A 82 2.81 0.75 18.61
C LYS A 82 3.90 -0.24 18.97
N ILE A 83 4.38 -0.18 20.21
CA ILE A 83 5.56 -0.95 20.63
C ILE A 83 5.36 -2.45 20.43
N GLU A 84 4.14 -2.93 20.67
CA GLU A 84 3.73 -4.33 20.55
C GLU A 84 3.76 -4.87 19.11
N PHE A 85 3.79 -4.01 18.09
CA PHE A 85 3.82 -4.40 16.68
C PHE A 85 5.12 -4.00 15.97
N THR A 86 6.16 -3.61 16.73
CA THR A 86 7.42 -3.13 16.15
C THR A 86 8.09 -4.19 15.29
N GLU A 87 8.29 -5.40 15.82
CA GLU A 87 8.92 -6.51 15.09
C GLU A 87 8.10 -6.94 13.88
N LEU A 88 6.76 -6.92 14.00
CA LEU A 88 5.86 -7.20 12.89
C LEU A 88 5.97 -6.12 11.79
N PHE A 89 6.02 -4.85 12.18
CA PHE A 89 6.24 -3.74 11.24
C PHE A 89 7.59 -3.89 10.51
N GLU A 90 8.65 -4.21 11.23
CA GLU A 90 9.99 -4.45 10.65
C GLU A 90 9.98 -5.63 9.67
N SER A 91 9.27 -6.72 10.02
CA SER A 91 9.12 -7.89 9.16
C SER A 91 8.38 -7.55 7.86
N VAL A 92 7.28 -6.79 7.94
CA VAL A 92 6.53 -6.32 6.77
C VAL A 92 7.38 -5.40 5.88
N VAL A 93 8.13 -4.47 6.49
CA VAL A 93 9.04 -3.60 5.75
C VAL A 93 10.11 -4.43 5.04
N THR A 94 10.67 -5.43 5.71
CA THR A 94 11.67 -6.33 5.13
C THR A 94 11.11 -7.04 3.90
N VAL A 95 9.93 -7.66 4.01
CA VAL A 95 9.23 -8.30 2.88
C VAL A 95 9.05 -7.34 1.70
N CYS A 96 8.59 -6.11 1.96
CA CYS A 96 8.38 -5.11 0.91
C CYS A 96 9.69 -4.66 0.25
N VAL A 97 10.75 -4.45 1.05
CA VAL A 97 12.07 -4.02 0.56
C VAL A 97 12.74 -5.13 -0.24
N ASP A 98 12.66 -6.38 0.22
CA ASP A 98 13.20 -7.53 -0.51
C ASP A 98 12.52 -7.68 -1.85
N TYR A 99 11.20 -7.57 -1.91
CA TYR A 99 10.45 -7.51 -3.17
C TYR A 99 10.97 -6.38 -4.07
N ILE A 100 11.08 -5.14 -3.57
CA ILE A 100 11.58 -3.99 -4.35
C ILE A 100 12.97 -4.28 -4.94
N VAL A 101 13.89 -4.79 -4.12
CA VAL A 101 15.27 -5.10 -4.52
C VAL A 101 15.30 -6.21 -5.59
N GLU A 102 14.55 -7.30 -5.38
CA GLU A 102 14.44 -8.39 -6.35
C GLU A 102 13.83 -7.93 -7.67
N THR A 103 12.85 -7.02 -7.64
CA THR A 103 12.24 -6.46 -8.87
C THR A 103 13.27 -5.72 -9.74
N LYS A 104 14.32 -5.16 -9.12
CA LYS A 104 15.43 -4.49 -9.83
C LYS A 104 16.54 -5.44 -10.28
N LYS A 105 16.69 -6.61 -9.64
CA LYS A 105 17.73 -7.59 -9.99
C LYS A 105 17.40 -8.27 -11.33
N GLY A 106 17.75 -7.61 -12.42
CA GLY A 106 17.66 -8.18 -13.77
C GLY A 106 17.10 -7.22 -14.83
N ASP A 107 16.45 -6.14 -14.43
CA ASP A 107 15.92 -5.15 -15.37
C ASP A 107 15.94 -3.73 -14.78
N THR A 108 16.96 -2.95 -15.13
CA THR A 108 17.10 -1.56 -14.70
C THR A 108 16.08 -0.62 -15.37
N SER A 109 15.32 -1.08 -16.36
CA SER A 109 14.28 -0.29 -17.02
C SER A 109 12.94 -0.31 -16.26
N ARG A 110 12.74 -1.29 -15.36
CA ARG A 110 11.55 -1.36 -14.51
C ARG A 110 11.54 -0.24 -13.48
N LYS A 111 10.40 0.44 -13.37
CA LYS A 111 10.18 1.44 -12.33
C LYS A 111 10.04 0.76 -10.98
N GLU A 112 10.82 1.24 -10.02
CA GLU A 112 10.80 0.75 -8.64
C GLU A 112 9.48 1.11 -7.95
N PRO A 113 8.80 0.13 -7.31
CA PRO A 113 7.68 0.43 -6.44
C PRO A 113 8.12 1.34 -5.30
N LYS A 114 7.32 2.37 -4.99
CA LYS A 114 7.61 3.25 -3.85
C LYS A 114 7.18 2.59 -2.53
N LEU A 115 8.04 2.56 -1.52
CA LEU A 115 7.63 2.29 -0.15
C LEU A 115 7.13 3.59 0.50
N ILE A 116 5.89 3.58 0.99
CA ILE A 116 5.17 4.77 1.44
C ILE A 116 4.71 4.56 2.88
N PHE A 117 4.78 5.61 3.69
CA PHE A 117 4.28 5.60 5.06
C PHE A 117 3.16 6.65 5.21
N CYS A 118 2.01 6.26 5.74
CA CYS A 118 0.95 7.20 6.11
C CYS A 118 0.85 7.37 7.63
N ARG A 119 0.19 8.45 8.07
CA ARG A 119 -0.07 8.70 9.50
C ARG A 119 -1.34 8.02 10.03
N GLY A 120 -2.21 7.56 9.13
CA GLY A 120 -3.51 6.99 9.46
C GLY A 120 -4.44 6.98 8.25
N PRO A 121 -5.73 6.63 8.43
CA PRO A 121 -6.67 6.48 7.33
C PRO A 121 -6.88 7.79 6.56
N ASP A 122 -6.97 8.93 7.26
CA ASP A 122 -7.22 10.23 6.63
C ASP A 122 -6.01 10.78 5.87
N ASP A 123 -4.82 10.22 6.08
CA ASP A 123 -3.59 10.57 5.34
C ASP A 123 -3.36 9.62 4.14
N LEU A 124 -4.18 8.58 3.93
CA LEU A 124 -3.95 7.60 2.85
C LEU A 124 -3.91 8.27 1.48
N VAL A 125 -4.93 9.07 1.16
CA VAL A 125 -5.03 9.76 -0.13
C VAL A 125 -3.85 10.72 -0.30
N ASN A 126 -3.58 11.56 0.71
CA ASN A 126 -2.50 12.54 0.65
C ASN A 126 -1.12 11.88 0.53
N ALA A 127 -0.89 10.77 1.23
CA ALA A 127 0.33 9.97 1.13
C ALA A 127 0.52 9.36 -0.26
N THR A 128 -0.56 8.92 -0.92
CA THR A 128 -0.51 8.47 -2.31
C THR A 128 -0.20 9.64 -3.25
N LEU A 129 -0.95 10.73 -3.17
CA LEU A 129 -0.82 11.85 -4.11
C LEU A 129 0.54 12.54 -4.04
N ARG A 130 1.12 12.71 -2.84
CA ARG A 130 2.46 13.31 -2.70
C ARG A 130 3.57 12.44 -3.29
N ASN A 131 3.36 11.13 -3.42
CA ASN A 131 4.32 10.20 -4.02
C ASN A 131 4.13 10.00 -5.52
N PHE A 132 2.91 10.26 -6.01
CA PHE A 132 2.52 10.20 -7.41
C PHE A 132 1.83 11.51 -7.82
N PRO A 133 2.55 12.63 -7.88
CA PRO A 133 1.97 13.89 -8.34
C PRO A 133 1.38 13.70 -9.75
N GLY A 134 0.30 14.44 -10.05
CA GLY A 134 -0.18 14.51 -11.42
C GLY A 134 0.95 14.98 -12.33
N GLN A 135 1.07 14.40 -13.52
CA GLN A 135 1.75 15.11 -14.60
C GLN A 135 0.71 16.09 -15.13
N ASP A 136 0.90 17.38 -14.83
CA ASP A 136 0.23 18.46 -15.56
C ASP A 136 0.69 18.45 -17.03
#